data_AF-A0A952I2H0-F1
#
_entry.id   AF-A0A952I2H0-F1
#
_cell.length_a   1.000
_cell.length_b   1.000
_cell.length_c   1.000
_cell.angle_alpha   90.00
_cell.angle_beta   90.00
_cell.angle_gamma   90.00
#
_symmetry.space_group_name_H-M   'P 1'
#
loop_
_entity.id
_entity.type
_entity.pdbx_description
1 polymer ?
#
loop_
_entity_poly.entity_id
_entity_poly.type
_entity_poly.pdbx_seq_one_letter_code
_entity_poly.pdbx_strand_id
1 'polypeptide(L)'
;MPFWKKEKNDLIIQCSNCEWRPDGEIYWACSCGHRWNTFLTKAKCPKCKTQWEKTWCPGCRKSTPHADWYKTKKEIELIKNSGNQELKTKKGRLESRLIDYGIKNCRVAHLPYLDYSNEKFQTPYDAGCRMMILYTISFSAHNLEERPDIIQWLKGEMIWDKVSPNEKEFLNDPNPDENVLMDLSWRIESALTLGWCLKKVRALPKLDIDNNDKEIDEFQQNVPDLGDSLMLFLTKLEYRNFSEIYEENLVNEMATSYFRDLLFNGKKDETKINRLISFERHKVLNWLRSYYYETDIDEVTGELWDETDTST
;
A
#
# COMPACT_ATOMS: atom_id res chain seq x y z
N MET A 1 -22.52 -19.30 -54.37
CA MET A 1 -21.77 -19.99 -53.30
C MET A 1 -21.31 -18.94 -52.30
N PRO A 2 -21.70 -19.02 -51.02
CA PRO A 2 -21.43 -17.95 -50.06
C PRO A 2 -19.96 -17.93 -49.69
N PHE A 3 -19.36 -16.73 -49.82
CA PHE A 3 -18.01 -16.41 -49.40
C PHE A 3 -17.91 -16.49 -47.87
N TRP A 4 -17.23 -17.51 -47.36
CA TRP A 4 -16.81 -17.54 -45.97
C TRP A 4 -15.67 -16.53 -45.78
N LYS A 5 -16.00 -15.30 -45.36
CA LYS A 5 -15.00 -14.42 -44.75
C LYS A 5 -14.54 -15.13 -43.46
N LYS A 6 -13.34 -15.72 -43.49
CA LYS A 6 -12.62 -16.07 -42.27
C LYS A 6 -12.44 -14.77 -41.49
N GLU A 7 -13.24 -14.56 -40.46
CA GLU A 7 -12.88 -13.61 -39.41
C GLU A 7 -11.48 -14.00 -38.94
N LYS A 8 -10.49 -13.11 -39.12
CA LYS A 8 -9.23 -13.24 -38.40
C LYS A 8 -9.64 -13.20 -36.93
N ASN A 9 -9.68 -14.37 -36.30
CA ASN A 9 -9.79 -14.46 -34.86
C ASN A 9 -8.53 -13.82 -34.28
N ASP A 10 -8.60 -12.52 -34.01
CA ASP A 10 -7.57 -11.81 -33.26
C ASP A 10 -7.59 -12.39 -31.85
N LEU A 11 -6.77 -13.41 -31.64
CA LEU A 11 -6.56 -13.98 -30.32
C LEU A 11 -5.89 -12.93 -29.44
N ILE A 12 -6.49 -12.70 -28.29
CA ILE A 12 -5.97 -11.82 -27.24
C ILE A 12 -5.15 -12.70 -26.30
N ILE A 13 -3.90 -12.32 -26.05
CA ILE A 13 -3.04 -13.03 -25.10
C ILE A 13 -3.30 -12.47 -23.70
N GLN A 14 -3.76 -13.32 -22.79
CA GLN A 14 -4.09 -12.94 -21.43
C GLN A 14 -3.93 -14.12 -20.46
N CYS A 15 -3.38 -13.87 -19.27
CA CYS A 15 -3.32 -14.86 -18.21
C CYS A 15 -4.73 -15.26 -17.75
N SER A 16 -5.02 -16.56 -17.76
CA SER A 16 -6.31 -17.11 -17.33
C SER A 16 -6.62 -16.93 -15.83
N ASN A 17 -5.62 -16.61 -15.01
CA ASN A 17 -5.76 -16.53 -13.55
C ASN A 17 -5.85 -15.09 -13.02
N CYS A 18 -5.16 -14.12 -13.64
CA CYS A 18 -5.11 -12.73 -13.13
C CYS A 18 -5.37 -11.67 -14.19
N GLU A 19 -5.65 -12.09 -15.43
CA GLU A 19 -5.96 -11.20 -16.52
C GLU A 19 -4.79 -10.32 -17.02
N TRP A 20 -3.56 -10.57 -16.55
CA TRP A 20 -2.34 -9.90 -17.05
C TRP A 20 -2.18 -10.12 -18.56
N ARG A 21 -1.78 -9.05 -19.27
CA ARG A 21 -1.52 -9.08 -20.71
C ARG A 21 -0.05 -8.80 -20.97
N PRO A 22 0.58 -9.49 -21.93
CA PRO A 22 1.96 -9.20 -22.31
C PRO A 22 2.10 -7.78 -22.83
N ASP A 23 3.10 -7.08 -22.33
CA ASP A 23 3.52 -5.74 -22.74
C ASP A 23 4.61 -5.76 -23.83
N GLY A 24 5.16 -6.93 -24.15
CA GLY A 24 6.22 -7.10 -25.14
C GLY A 24 7.57 -7.50 -24.53
N GLU A 25 7.73 -7.35 -23.22
CA GLU A 25 9.03 -7.47 -22.54
C GLU A 25 9.55 -8.91 -22.39
N ILE A 26 10.84 -9.01 -22.06
CA ILE A 26 11.58 -10.27 -21.96
C ILE A 26 11.53 -10.82 -20.51
N TYR A 27 10.40 -11.42 -20.16
CA TYR A 27 10.18 -11.98 -18.82
C TYR A 27 10.64 -13.43 -18.64
N TRP A 28 10.76 -14.22 -19.71
CA TRP A 28 10.97 -15.66 -19.60
C TRP A 28 12.40 -16.06 -19.93
N ALA A 29 12.90 -17.07 -19.23
CA ALA A 29 14.21 -17.66 -19.45
C ALA A 29 14.09 -19.18 -19.65
N CYS A 30 14.86 -19.73 -20.60
CA CYS A 30 14.88 -21.16 -20.88
C CYS A 30 15.90 -21.82 -19.96
N SER A 31 15.77 -23.12 -19.76
CA SER A 31 16.85 -23.96 -19.20
C SER A 31 18.19 -23.84 -19.95
N CYS A 32 18.19 -23.45 -21.23
CA CYS A 32 19.43 -23.17 -21.99
C CYS A 32 20.00 -21.74 -21.80
N GLY A 33 19.40 -20.96 -20.89
CA GLY A 33 19.80 -19.59 -20.56
C GLY A 33 19.28 -18.51 -21.51
N HIS A 34 18.63 -18.85 -22.62
CA HIS A 34 18.07 -17.84 -23.53
C HIS A 34 16.85 -17.16 -22.90
N ARG A 35 16.83 -15.82 -22.90
CA ARG A 35 15.71 -15.01 -22.42
C ARG A 35 14.91 -14.47 -23.60
N TRP A 36 13.59 -14.60 -23.58
CA TRP A 36 12.72 -14.09 -24.65
C TRP A 36 11.29 -13.83 -24.18
N ASN A 37 10.50 -13.16 -25.02
CA ASN A 37 9.05 -13.10 -24.88
C ASN A 37 8.44 -14.40 -25.42
N THR A 38 7.90 -15.23 -24.52
CA THR A 38 7.38 -16.57 -24.82
C THR A 38 6.31 -16.56 -25.91
N PHE A 39 5.51 -15.49 -26.01
CA PHE A 39 4.39 -15.42 -26.93
C PHE A 39 4.80 -15.17 -28.38
N LEU A 40 6.00 -14.64 -28.64
CA LEU A 40 6.54 -14.44 -30.00
C LEU A 40 6.73 -15.76 -30.75
N THR A 41 6.97 -16.84 -30.04
CA THR A 41 7.30 -18.15 -30.62
C THR A 41 6.38 -19.26 -30.14
N LYS A 42 5.25 -18.89 -29.55
CA LYS A 42 4.31 -19.82 -28.91
C LYS A 42 5.01 -20.76 -27.91
N ALA A 43 5.83 -20.21 -27.04
CA ALA A 43 6.64 -20.92 -26.04
C ALA A 43 7.73 -21.85 -26.58
N LYS A 44 8.10 -21.73 -27.86
CA LYS A 44 9.27 -22.43 -28.41
C LYS A 44 10.54 -21.60 -28.24
N CYS A 45 11.53 -22.12 -27.53
CA CYS A 45 12.79 -21.38 -27.34
C CYS A 45 13.46 -21.08 -28.69
N PRO A 46 13.77 -19.80 -29.03
CA PRO A 46 14.45 -19.45 -30.27
C PRO A 46 15.83 -20.12 -30.43
N LYS A 47 16.54 -20.36 -29.31
CA LYS A 47 17.90 -20.92 -29.29
C LYS A 47 17.89 -22.46 -29.37
N CYS A 48 17.42 -23.14 -28.32
CA CYS A 48 17.49 -24.61 -28.22
C CYS A 48 16.27 -25.35 -28.80
N LYS A 49 15.26 -24.61 -29.29
CA LYS A 49 14.03 -25.13 -29.92
C LYS A 49 13.10 -25.96 -29.02
N THR A 50 13.39 -26.07 -27.72
CA THR A 50 12.49 -26.67 -26.72
C THR A 50 11.12 -26.01 -26.76
N GLN A 51 10.06 -26.82 -26.84
CA GLN A 51 8.67 -26.39 -26.74
C GLN A 51 8.22 -26.48 -25.28
N TRP A 52 7.91 -25.35 -24.66
CA TRP A 52 7.36 -25.33 -23.31
C TRP A 52 5.85 -25.46 -23.37
N GLU A 53 5.28 -26.36 -22.56
CA GLU A 53 3.83 -26.58 -22.47
C GLU A 53 3.14 -25.58 -21.55
N LYS A 54 3.87 -25.10 -20.53
CA LYS A 54 3.39 -24.15 -19.54
C LYS A 54 4.16 -22.85 -19.61
N THR A 55 3.53 -21.79 -19.15
CA THR A 55 4.14 -20.46 -19.07
C THR A 55 3.73 -19.82 -17.76
N TRP A 56 4.72 -19.26 -17.09
CA TRP A 56 4.55 -18.56 -15.82
C TRP A 56 4.13 -17.10 -16.06
N CYS A 57 3.18 -16.59 -15.27
CA CYS A 57 2.67 -15.24 -15.40
C CYS A 57 3.50 -14.22 -14.59
N PRO A 58 4.05 -13.16 -15.21
CA PRO A 58 4.71 -12.06 -14.50
C PRO A 58 3.81 -11.35 -13.49
N GLY A 59 2.50 -11.26 -13.80
CA GLY A 59 1.47 -10.62 -12.99
C GLY A 59 1.21 -11.28 -11.63
N CYS A 60 0.88 -12.58 -11.65
CA CYS A 60 0.38 -13.30 -10.47
C CYS A 60 1.23 -14.50 -10.05
N ARG A 61 2.34 -14.72 -10.73
CA ARG A 61 3.30 -15.79 -10.46
C ARG A 61 2.78 -17.23 -10.53
N LYS A 62 1.60 -17.45 -11.12
CA LYS A 62 1.09 -18.80 -11.39
C LYS A 62 1.57 -19.31 -12.75
N SER A 63 1.84 -20.61 -12.83
CA SER A 63 2.15 -21.32 -14.07
C SER A 63 0.90 -21.99 -14.63
N THR A 64 0.55 -21.68 -15.87
CA THR A 64 -0.62 -22.25 -16.57
C THR A 64 -0.22 -22.81 -17.94
N PRO A 65 -1.00 -23.74 -18.52
CA PRO A 65 -0.78 -24.18 -19.90
C PRO A 65 -0.69 -22.99 -20.85
N HIS A 66 0.35 -22.95 -21.68
CA HIS A 66 0.60 -21.83 -22.59
C HIS A 66 -0.54 -21.66 -23.62
N ALA A 67 -1.24 -22.73 -23.97
CA ALA A 67 -2.43 -22.68 -24.82
C ALA A 67 -3.58 -21.86 -24.19
N ASP A 68 -3.74 -21.88 -22.86
CA ASP A 68 -4.84 -21.20 -22.16
C ASP A 68 -4.74 -19.68 -22.24
N TRP A 69 -3.57 -19.16 -22.60
CA TRP A 69 -3.32 -17.73 -22.72
C TRP A 69 -3.96 -17.09 -23.93
N TYR A 70 -4.31 -17.87 -24.96
CA TYR A 70 -4.91 -17.37 -26.18
C TYR A 70 -6.43 -17.39 -26.06
N LYS A 71 -7.05 -16.22 -25.96
CA LYS A 71 -8.50 -16.05 -25.82
C LYS A 71 -9.10 -15.37 -27.04
N THR A 72 -10.26 -15.82 -27.46
CA THR A 72 -11.11 -15.09 -28.41
C THR A 72 -11.71 -13.84 -27.76
N LYS A 73 -12.15 -12.87 -28.56
CA LYS A 73 -12.85 -11.68 -28.05
C LYS A 73 -14.08 -12.06 -27.21
N LYS A 74 -14.82 -13.09 -27.62
CA LYS A 74 -15.98 -13.64 -26.90
C LYS A 74 -15.60 -14.21 -25.53
N GLU A 75 -14.51 -14.98 -25.45
CA GLU A 75 -14.03 -15.49 -24.16
C GLU A 75 -13.58 -14.36 -23.22
N ILE A 76 -12.94 -13.32 -23.73
CA ILE A 76 -12.58 -12.14 -22.93
C ILE A 76 -13.83 -11.45 -22.37
N GLU A 77 -14.87 -11.31 -23.18
CA GLU A 77 -16.14 -10.71 -22.74
C GLU A 77 -16.84 -11.57 -21.68
N LEU A 78 -16.87 -12.88 -21.87
CA LEU A 78 -17.39 -13.83 -20.86
C LEU A 78 -16.60 -13.75 -19.55
N ILE A 79 -15.26 -13.73 -19.63
CA ILE A 79 -14.39 -13.58 -18.46
C ILE A 79 -14.70 -12.28 -17.77
N LYS A 80 -14.80 -11.15 -18.48
CA LYS A 80 -15.11 -9.83 -17.89
C LYS A 80 -16.43 -9.85 -17.13
N ASN A 81 -17.45 -10.51 -17.67
CA ASN A 81 -18.80 -10.54 -17.10
C ASN A 81 -19.01 -11.63 -16.02
N SER A 82 -18.06 -12.54 -15.82
CA SER A 82 -18.17 -13.62 -14.81
C SER A 82 -17.69 -13.17 -13.43
N GLY A 83 -18.25 -13.73 -12.35
CA GLY A 83 -17.78 -13.52 -10.97
C GLY A 83 -18.32 -12.26 -10.31
N ASN A 84 -17.75 -11.89 -9.15
CA ASN A 84 -18.19 -10.71 -8.40
C ASN A 84 -17.72 -9.41 -9.08
N GLN A 85 -18.66 -8.66 -9.63
CA GLN A 85 -18.39 -7.45 -10.40
C GLN A 85 -17.84 -6.29 -9.53
N GLU A 86 -18.21 -6.24 -8.25
CA GLU A 86 -17.69 -5.26 -7.31
C GLU A 86 -16.19 -5.48 -7.08
N LEU A 87 -15.78 -6.72 -6.77
CA LEU A 87 -14.37 -7.07 -6.55
C LEU A 87 -13.53 -6.87 -7.81
N LYS A 88 -14.10 -7.09 -8.99
CA LYS A 88 -13.41 -6.78 -10.26
C LYS A 88 -13.19 -5.30 -10.48
N THR A 89 -14.17 -4.49 -10.09
CA THR A 89 -14.03 -3.04 -10.18
C THR A 89 -12.95 -2.56 -9.21
N LYS A 90 -12.92 -3.08 -7.97
CA LYS A 90 -11.84 -2.84 -7.00
C LYS A 90 -10.46 -3.26 -7.55
N LYS A 91 -10.36 -4.46 -8.13
CA LYS A 91 -9.15 -4.95 -8.81
C LYS A 91 -8.68 -3.98 -9.88
N GLY A 92 -9.57 -3.54 -10.77
CA GLY A 92 -9.24 -2.62 -11.84
C GLY A 92 -8.71 -1.28 -11.33
N ARG A 93 -9.34 -0.71 -10.30
CA ARG A 93 -8.87 0.54 -9.66
C ARG A 93 -7.48 0.38 -9.05
N LEU A 94 -7.27 -0.66 -8.23
CA LEU A 94 -5.99 -0.94 -7.58
C LEU A 94 -4.87 -1.14 -8.62
N GLU A 95 -5.09 -1.99 -9.61
CA GLU A 95 -4.09 -2.28 -10.64
C GLU A 95 -3.78 -1.06 -11.51
N SER A 96 -4.79 -0.22 -11.83
CA SER A 96 -4.56 1.04 -12.53
C SER A 96 -3.67 1.98 -11.72
N ARG A 97 -3.95 2.16 -10.42
CA ARG A 97 -3.13 3.00 -9.53
C ARG A 97 -1.69 2.50 -9.44
N LEU A 98 -1.49 1.17 -9.33
CA LEU A 98 -0.16 0.57 -9.30
C LEU A 98 0.61 0.79 -10.61
N ILE A 99 -0.06 0.65 -11.76
CA ILE A 99 0.52 0.93 -13.07
C ILE A 99 0.90 2.40 -13.19
N ASP A 100 0.05 3.33 -12.72
CA ASP A 100 0.30 4.76 -12.76
C ASP A 100 1.56 5.15 -11.98
N TYR A 101 1.90 4.40 -10.93
CA TYR A 101 3.14 4.53 -10.16
C TYR A 101 4.36 3.78 -10.74
N GLY A 102 4.16 2.95 -11.77
CA GLY A 102 5.22 2.19 -12.44
C GLY A 102 5.29 0.71 -12.08
N ILE A 103 4.42 0.21 -11.19
CA ILE A 103 4.35 -1.21 -10.82
C ILE A 103 3.51 -1.97 -11.87
N LYS A 104 4.10 -2.20 -13.05
CA LYS A 104 3.39 -2.74 -14.22
C LYS A 104 3.00 -4.21 -14.11
N ASN A 105 3.73 -4.98 -13.31
CA ASN A 105 3.63 -6.44 -13.23
C ASN A 105 2.98 -6.97 -11.95
N CYS A 106 2.37 -6.12 -11.12
CA CYS A 106 1.56 -6.61 -10.00
C CYS A 106 0.11 -6.82 -10.45
N ARG A 107 -0.43 -8.04 -10.29
CA ARG A 107 -1.84 -8.34 -10.58
C ARG A 107 -2.49 -9.19 -9.50
N VAL A 108 -3.68 -8.78 -9.07
CA VAL A 108 -4.48 -9.51 -8.08
C VAL A 108 -5.11 -10.73 -8.74
N ALA A 109 -4.67 -11.92 -8.35
CA ALA A 109 -5.26 -13.17 -8.82
C ALA A 109 -6.46 -13.63 -7.98
N HIS A 110 -6.41 -13.40 -6.67
CA HIS A 110 -7.39 -13.90 -5.74
C HIS A 110 -8.36 -12.77 -5.37
N LEU A 111 -9.49 -12.68 -6.08
CA LEU A 111 -10.47 -11.60 -5.84
C LEU A 111 -10.99 -11.50 -4.40
N PRO A 112 -11.21 -12.59 -3.64
CA PRO A 112 -11.66 -12.49 -2.25
C PRO A 112 -10.73 -11.67 -1.34
N TYR A 113 -9.45 -11.53 -1.69
CA TYR A 113 -8.52 -10.65 -0.97
C TYR A 113 -8.91 -9.15 -1.07
N LEU A 114 -9.78 -8.79 -2.02
CA LEU A 114 -10.34 -7.43 -2.16
C LEU A 114 -11.71 -7.29 -1.46
N ASP A 115 -12.15 -8.31 -0.73
CA ASP A 115 -13.34 -8.24 0.12
C ASP A 115 -12.94 -7.89 1.55
N TYR A 116 -13.04 -6.61 1.86
CA TYR A 116 -12.74 -6.02 3.17
C TYR A 116 -14.01 -5.59 3.90
N SER A 117 -15.16 -6.22 3.59
CA SER A 117 -16.44 -5.90 4.22
C SER A 117 -16.48 -6.17 5.73
N ASN A 118 -15.63 -7.07 6.22
CA ASN A 118 -15.55 -7.46 7.62
C ASN A 118 -14.33 -6.88 8.35
N GLU A 119 -13.58 -5.98 7.70
CA GLU A 119 -12.39 -5.37 8.31
C GLU A 119 -12.78 -4.43 9.44
N LYS A 120 -12.04 -4.52 10.54
CA LYS A 120 -12.22 -3.68 11.72
C LYS A 120 -11.12 -2.62 11.77
N PHE A 121 -11.49 -1.45 12.26
CA PHE A 121 -10.59 -0.33 12.42
C PHE A 121 -10.54 0.08 13.89
N GLN A 122 -9.41 0.66 14.30
CA GLN A 122 -9.30 1.35 15.58
C GLN A 122 -10.39 2.42 15.71
N THR A 123 -10.78 2.77 16.94
CA THR A 123 -11.80 3.82 17.15
C THR A 123 -11.31 5.17 16.61
N PRO A 124 -12.21 6.10 16.22
CA PRO A 124 -11.80 7.45 15.82
C PRO A 124 -10.98 8.17 16.89
N TYR A 125 -11.29 7.92 18.17
CA TYR A 125 -10.55 8.46 19.30
C TYR A 125 -9.10 7.95 19.32
N ASP A 126 -8.90 6.63 19.25
CA ASP A 126 -7.55 6.04 19.28
C ASP A 126 -6.71 6.45 18.08
N ALA A 127 -7.32 6.50 16.89
CA ALA A 127 -6.66 7.02 15.69
C ALA A 127 -6.30 8.51 15.83
N GLY A 128 -7.17 9.31 16.47
CA GLY A 128 -6.89 10.70 16.80
C GLY A 128 -5.72 10.86 17.78
N CYS A 129 -5.67 10.04 18.82
CA CYS A 129 -4.55 10.01 19.77
C CYS A 129 -3.23 9.68 19.04
N ARG A 130 -3.24 8.61 18.24
CA ARG A 130 -2.07 8.20 17.45
C ARG A 130 -1.62 9.27 16.47
N MET A 131 -2.57 9.97 15.83
CA MET A 131 -2.32 11.10 14.93
C MET A 131 -1.60 12.24 15.65
N MET A 132 -2.11 12.67 16.82
CA MET A 132 -1.49 13.74 17.60
C MET A 132 -0.12 13.33 18.15
N ILE A 133 0.06 12.08 18.58
CA ILE A 133 1.36 11.56 19.02
C ILE A 133 2.36 11.59 17.87
N LEU A 134 2.01 11.09 16.67
CA LEU A 134 2.91 11.10 15.51
C LEU A 134 3.31 12.52 15.09
N TYR A 135 2.35 13.44 15.10
CA TYR A 135 2.61 14.84 14.79
C TYR A 135 3.61 15.44 15.80
N THR A 136 3.38 15.16 17.09
CA THR A 136 4.24 15.64 18.17
C THR A 136 5.64 15.03 18.12
N ILE A 137 5.77 13.76 17.73
CA ILE A 137 7.07 13.10 17.56
C ILE A 137 7.87 13.72 16.42
N SER A 138 7.23 13.98 15.28
CA SER A 138 7.86 14.69 14.17
C SER A 138 8.29 16.11 14.57
N PHE A 139 7.42 16.85 15.26
CA PHE A 139 7.77 18.17 15.82
C PHE A 139 8.97 18.09 16.78
N SER A 140 8.97 17.11 17.69
CA SER A 140 10.03 16.90 18.69
C SER A 140 11.37 16.47 18.09
N ALA A 141 11.39 15.99 16.85
CA ALA A 141 12.62 15.67 16.12
C ALA A 141 13.34 16.95 15.64
N HIS A 142 12.61 18.06 15.50
CA HIS A 142 13.16 19.36 15.11
C HIS A 142 13.33 20.33 16.28
N ASN A 143 12.67 20.08 17.42
CA ASN A 143 12.65 20.97 18.58
C ASN A 143 12.93 20.14 19.85
N LEU A 144 14.21 19.87 20.12
CA LEU A 144 14.63 18.98 21.21
C LEU A 144 14.30 19.57 22.59
N GLU A 145 14.38 20.88 22.68
CA GLU A 145 14.15 21.70 23.88
C GLU A 145 12.70 21.69 24.36
N GLU A 146 11.74 21.46 23.45
CA GLU A 146 10.29 21.46 23.73
C GLU A 146 9.80 20.10 24.28
N ARG A 147 10.63 19.06 24.25
CA ARG A 147 10.25 17.69 24.66
C ARG A 147 9.74 17.57 26.10
N PRO A 148 10.32 18.25 27.12
CA PRO A 148 9.81 18.17 28.48
C PRO A 148 8.36 18.65 28.59
N ASP A 149 8.03 19.76 27.92
CA ASP A 149 6.69 20.35 27.92
C ASP A 149 5.70 19.48 27.15
N ILE A 150 6.16 18.89 26.03
CA ILE A 150 5.41 17.89 25.27
C ILE A 150 5.06 16.66 26.13
N ILE A 151 6.03 16.11 26.87
CA ILE A 151 5.79 14.97 27.75
C ILE A 151 4.75 15.33 28.82
N GLN A 152 4.86 16.52 29.40
CA GLN A 152 3.91 17.01 30.40
C GLN A 152 2.50 17.17 29.81
N TRP A 153 2.40 17.72 28.60
CA TRP A 153 1.14 17.89 27.90
C TRP A 153 0.48 16.55 27.56
N LEU A 154 1.21 15.60 26.98
CA LEU A 154 0.67 14.26 26.67
C LEU A 154 0.17 13.51 27.92
N LYS A 155 0.83 13.72 29.08
CA LYS A 155 0.36 13.21 30.38
C LYS A 155 -0.89 13.95 30.86
N GLY A 156 -0.93 15.27 30.72
CA GLY A 156 -2.09 16.10 31.07
C GLY A 156 -3.34 15.75 30.27
N GLU A 157 -3.17 15.43 28.98
CA GLU A 157 -4.24 14.97 28.08
C GLU A 157 -4.58 13.47 28.25
N MET A 158 -3.92 12.78 29.16
CA MET A 158 -4.13 11.35 29.46
C MET A 158 -3.93 10.41 28.24
N ILE A 159 -3.03 10.77 27.32
CA ILE A 159 -2.68 9.95 26.15
C ILE A 159 -1.26 9.39 26.18
N TRP A 160 -0.50 9.64 27.26
CA TRP A 160 0.86 9.15 27.44
C TRP A 160 0.98 7.61 27.38
N ASP A 161 -0.02 6.88 27.82
CA ASP A 161 -0.03 5.41 27.79
C ASP A 161 -0.17 4.85 26.35
N LYS A 162 -0.65 5.68 25.41
CA LYS A 162 -0.71 5.38 23.98
C LYS A 162 0.58 5.74 23.22
N VAL A 163 1.53 6.41 23.87
CA VAL A 163 2.87 6.64 23.31
C VAL A 163 3.65 5.34 23.39
N SER A 164 4.26 4.94 22.27
CA SER A 164 4.97 3.66 22.18
C SER A 164 6.27 3.65 23.00
N PRO A 165 6.78 2.47 23.39
CA PRO A 165 8.08 2.34 24.03
C PRO A 165 9.21 3.08 23.30
N ASN A 166 9.34 2.91 21.98
CA ASN A 166 10.40 3.55 21.19
C ASN A 166 10.26 5.09 21.19
N GLU A 167 9.03 5.59 21.17
CA GLU A 167 8.77 7.03 21.22
C GLU A 167 9.02 7.62 22.60
N LYS A 168 8.72 6.87 23.66
CA LYS A 168 9.07 7.24 25.03
C LYS A 168 10.59 7.30 25.19
N GLU A 169 11.33 6.33 24.63
CA GLU A 169 12.79 6.34 24.63
C GLU A 169 13.33 7.61 23.95
N PHE A 170 12.88 7.88 22.72
CA PHE A 170 13.25 9.08 21.98
C PHE A 170 12.94 10.39 22.74
N LEU A 171 11.74 10.53 23.31
CA LEU A 171 11.34 11.75 24.01
C LEU A 171 12.18 12.01 25.27
N ASN A 172 12.72 10.96 25.89
CA ASN A 172 13.57 11.06 27.08
C ASN A 172 15.07 11.04 26.76
N ASP A 173 15.47 10.77 25.52
CA ASP A 173 16.88 10.80 25.10
C ASP A 173 17.35 12.27 24.99
N PRO A 174 18.34 12.69 25.82
CA PRO A 174 18.87 14.05 25.75
C PRO A 174 19.71 14.31 24.50
N ASN A 175 20.23 13.27 23.84
CA ASN A 175 21.14 13.41 22.68
C ASN A 175 20.88 12.30 21.63
N PRO A 176 19.71 12.31 20.97
CA PRO A 176 19.38 11.34 19.93
C PRO A 176 20.31 11.45 18.72
N ASP A 177 20.59 10.31 18.10
CA ASP A 177 21.38 10.22 16.87
C ASP A 177 20.71 10.95 15.69
N GLU A 178 21.51 11.51 14.77
CA GLU A 178 20.99 12.23 13.60
C GLU A 178 20.09 11.36 12.71
N ASN A 179 20.37 10.06 12.59
CA ASN A 179 19.51 9.15 11.82
C ASN A 179 18.16 8.95 12.51
N VAL A 180 18.14 8.89 13.85
CA VAL A 180 16.88 8.81 14.62
C VAL A 180 16.04 10.07 14.42
N LEU A 181 16.68 11.25 14.43
CA LEU A 181 16.00 12.51 14.14
C LEU A 181 15.42 12.54 12.73
N MET A 182 16.21 12.11 11.74
CA MET A 182 15.76 12.02 10.35
C MET A 182 14.57 11.06 10.22
N ASP A 183 14.67 9.84 10.74
CA ASP A 183 13.62 8.83 10.64
C ASP A 183 12.32 9.28 11.33
N LEU A 184 12.43 9.90 12.52
CA LEU A 184 11.26 10.36 13.25
C LEU A 184 10.64 11.64 12.67
N SER A 185 11.39 12.46 11.94
CA SER A 185 10.83 13.60 11.20
C SER A 185 9.75 13.17 10.20
N TRP A 186 9.90 11.98 9.59
CA TRP A 186 8.93 11.41 8.65
C TRP A 186 7.61 10.97 9.29
N ARG A 187 7.48 10.97 10.63
CA ARG A 187 6.18 10.69 11.29
C ARG A 187 5.08 11.68 10.92
N ILE A 188 5.44 12.84 10.36
CA ILE A 188 4.46 13.76 9.77
C ILE A 188 3.66 13.11 8.64
N GLU A 189 4.24 12.21 7.84
CA GLU A 189 3.51 11.49 6.79
C GLU A 189 2.47 10.53 7.39
N SER A 190 2.79 9.83 8.49
CA SER A 190 1.82 9.00 9.19
C SER A 190 0.73 9.84 9.84
N ALA A 191 1.07 10.98 10.47
CA ALA A 191 0.10 11.89 11.05
C ALA A 191 -0.83 12.48 9.98
N LEU A 192 -0.29 12.93 8.86
CA LEU A 192 -1.03 13.44 7.71
C LEU A 192 -1.99 12.38 7.15
N THR A 193 -1.54 11.13 7.08
CA THR A 193 -2.36 10.01 6.61
C THR A 193 -3.54 9.73 7.53
N LEU A 194 -3.34 9.75 8.86
CA LEU A 194 -4.44 9.69 9.82
C LEU A 194 -5.35 10.91 9.73
N GLY A 195 -4.78 12.10 9.52
CA GLY A 195 -5.54 13.32 9.26
C GLY A 195 -6.46 13.17 8.06
N TRP A 196 -5.97 12.60 6.96
CA TRP A 196 -6.80 12.25 5.82
C TRP A 196 -7.90 11.24 6.19
N CYS A 197 -7.57 10.15 6.89
CA CYS A 197 -8.54 9.17 7.37
C CYS A 197 -9.64 9.80 8.24
N LEU A 198 -9.31 10.80 9.06
CA LEU A 198 -10.18 11.48 10.02
C LEU A 198 -10.77 12.80 9.50
N LYS A 199 -10.76 12.99 8.16
CA LYS A 199 -11.32 14.17 7.45
C LYS A 199 -10.69 15.52 7.87
N LYS A 200 -9.45 15.52 8.37
CA LYS A 200 -8.65 16.72 8.68
C LYS A 200 -7.86 17.24 7.49
N VAL A 201 -7.70 16.40 6.48
CA VAL A 201 -7.16 16.79 5.17
C VAL A 201 -8.04 16.22 4.09
N ARG A 202 -8.38 17.06 3.09
CA ARG A 202 -9.28 16.68 2.01
C ARG A 202 -8.71 15.57 1.15
N ALA A 203 -7.44 15.69 0.75
CA ALA A 203 -6.76 14.78 -0.16
C ALA A 203 -5.44 14.31 0.41
N LEU A 204 -5.11 13.03 0.21
CA LEU A 204 -3.79 12.51 0.54
C LEU A 204 -2.84 12.82 -0.63
N PRO A 205 -1.63 13.35 -0.38
CA PRO A 205 -0.66 13.58 -1.46
C PRO A 205 -0.37 12.29 -2.22
N LYS A 206 0.05 12.38 -3.48
CA LYS A 206 0.47 11.18 -4.22
C LYS A 206 1.80 10.65 -3.66
N LEU A 207 2.07 9.37 -3.90
CA LEU A 207 3.32 8.72 -3.48
C LEU A 207 4.54 9.16 -4.30
N ASP A 208 4.37 9.96 -5.35
CA ASP A 208 5.42 10.43 -6.26
C ASP A 208 5.79 11.91 -6.06
N ILE A 209 5.33 12.52 -4.96
CA ILE A 209 5.52 13.93 -4.65
C ILE A 209 6.16 14.05 -3.27
N ASP A 210 7.30 14.74 -3.20
CA ASP A 210 8.04 14.98 -1.95
C ASP A 210 7.63 16.30 -1.27
N ASN A 211 6.88 17.17 -1.96
CA ASN A 211 6.32 18.40 -1.39
C ASN A 211 4.83 18.23 -1.12
N ASN A 212 4.49 18.20 0.16
CA ASN A 212 3.13 18.11 0.70
C ASN A 212 2.79 19.34 1.57
N ASP A 213 3.48 20.48 1.36
CA ASP A 213 3.36 21.67 2.23
C ASP A 213 1.90 22.13 2.37
N LYS A 214 1.13 22.08 1.28
CA LYS A 214 -0.29 22.48 1.29
C LYS A 214 -1.14 21.56 2.14
N GLU A 215 -0.90 20.26 2.07
CA GLU A 215 -1.63 19.26 2.85
C GLU A 215 -1.20 19.28 4.32
N ILE A 216 0.07 19.61 4.61
CA ILE A 216 0.55 19.88 5.97
C ILE A 216 -0.10 21.15 6.52
N ASP A 217 -0.16 22.24 5.77
CA ASP A 217 -0.82 23.48 6.17
C ASP A 217 -2.31 23.24 6.46
N GLU A 218 -3.00 22.49 5.59
CA GLU A 218 -4.40 22.10 5.80
C GLU A 218 -4.55 21.24 7.06
N PHE A 219 -3.64 20.28 7.27
CA PHE A 219 -3.63 19.43 8.46
C PHE A 219 -3.51 20.28 9.74
N GLN A 220 -2.51 21.16 9.80
CA GLN A 220 -2.23 22.01 10.96
C GLN A 220 -3.41 22.94 11.27
N GLN A 221 -4.09 23.49 10.25
CA GLN A 221 -5.28 24.31 10.44
C GLN A 221 -6.49 23.56 11.00
N ASN A 222 -6.51 22.23 10.87
CA ASN A 222 -7.65 21.37 11.21
C ASN A 222 -7.44 20.52 12.47
N VAL A 223 -6.28 20.63 13.12
CA VAL A 223 -5.95 19.98 14.39
C VAL A 223 -5.65 21.02 15.47
N PRO A 224 -5.77 20.69 16.77
CA PRO A 224 -5.36 21.60 17.84
C PRO A 224 -3.86 21.90 17.79
N ASP A 225 -3.48 23.10 18.21
CA ASP A 225 -2.08 23.45 18.41
C ASP A 225 -1.45 22.55 19.49
N LEU A 226 -0.14 22.30 19.38
CA LEU A 226 0.56 21.49 20.38
C LEU A 226 0.55 22.24 21.72
N GLY A 227 0.04 21.58 22.77
CA GLY A 227 -0.19 22.18 24.09
C GLY A 227 -1.67 22.52 24.38
N ASP A 228 -2.51 22.62 23.35
CA ASP A 228 -3.96 22.85 23.53
C ASP A 228 -4.70 21.58 24.00
N SER A 229 -5.88 21.77 24.57
CA SER A 229 -6.70 20.64 25.04
C SER A 229 -7.26 19.82 23.87
N LEU A 230 -7.10 18.51 23.94
CA LEU A 230 -7.50 17.54 22.91
C LEU A 230 -8.89 16.96 23.16
N MET A 231 -9.42 17.02 24.38
CA MET A 231 -10.65 16.29 24.78
C MET A 231 -11.84 16.52 23.83
N LEU A 232 -12.19 17.78 23.55
CA LEU A 232 -13.31 18.12 22.67
C LEU A 232 -13.04 17.77 21.21
N PHE A 233 -11.77 17.79 20.80
CA PHE A 233 -11.35 17.45 19.45
C PHE A 233 -11.45 15.94 19.22
N LEU A 234 -10.80 15.14 20.06
CA LEU A 234 -10.71 13.68 19.93
C LEU A 234 -12.09 13.01 20.00
N THR A 235 -12.98 13.49 20.86
CA THR A 235 -14.33 12.93 21.03
C THR A 235 -15.29 13.20 19.87
N LYS A 236 -14.93 14.12 18.96
CA LYS A 236 -15.74 14.49 17.77
C LYS A 236 -15.18 13.94 16.46
N LEU A 237 -14.14 13.13 16.53
CA LEU A 237 -13.52 12.57 15.34
C LEU A 237 -14.41 11.54 14.65
N GLU A 238 -14.37 11.54 13.33
CA GLU A 238 -15.08 10.58 12.50
C GLU A 238 -14.22 10.19 11.31
N TYR A 239 -14.28 8.92 10.93
CA TYR A 239 -13.63 8.45 9.71
C TYR A 239 -14.34 8.91 8.45
N ARG A 240 -13.55 9.06 7.39
CA ARG A 240 -14.04 8.94 6.01
C ARG A 240 -14.54 7.52 5.71
N ASN A 241 -14.96 7.27 4.48
CA ASN A 241 -15.40 5.95 4.07
C ASN A 241 -14.28 4.92 4.25
N PHE A 242 -14.53 3.83 4.99
CA PHE A 242 -13.55 2.77 5.24
C PHE A 242 -13.04 2.10 3.96
N SER A 243 -13.86 2.03 2.90
CA SER A 243 -13.40 1.52 1.60
C SER A 243 -12.30 2.39 0.99
N GLU A 244 -12.33 3.71 1.19
CA GLU A 244 -11.27 4.58 0.69
C GLU A 244 -9.97 4.32 1.46
N ILE A 245 -10.05 4.20 2.78
CA ILE A 245 -8.91 3.94 3.66
C ILE A 245 -8.27 2.59 3.31
N TYR A 246 -9.09 1.55 3.14
CA TYR A 246 -8.60 0.22 2.80
C TYR A 246 -8.02 0.15 1.39
N GLU A 247 -8.65 0.80 0.40
CA GLU A 247 -8.09 0.88 -0.96
C GLU A 247 -6.73 1.61 -0.97
N GLU A 248 -6.52 2.60 -0.10
CA GLU A 248 -5.21 3.23 0.10
C GLU A 248 -4.19 2.29 0.77
N ASN A 249 -4.63 1.53 1.77
CA ASN A 249 -3.80 0.53 2.43
C ASN A 249 -3.27 -0.50 1.42
N LEU A 250 -4.15 -1.05 0.58
CA LEU A 250 -3.79 -2.02 -0.46
C LEU A 250 -2.74 -1.50 -1.45
N VAL A 251 -2.78 -0.21 -1.82
CA VAL A 251 -1.76 0.37 -2.72
C VAL A 251 -0.39 0.38 -2.04
N ASN A 252 -0.32 0.76 -0.77
CA ASN A 252 0.92 0.82 0.00
C ASN A 252 1.45 -0.58 0.36
N GLU A 253 0.56 -1.55 0.63
CA GLU A 253 0.93 -2.97 0.83
C GLU A 253 1.55 -3.56 -0.44
N MET A 254 0.95 -3.29 -1.61
CA MET A 254 1.45 -3.76 -2.90
C MET A 254 2.76 -3.07 -3.30
N ALA A 255 2.93 -1.78 -2.97
CA ALA A 255 4.19 -1.07 -3.15
C ALA A 255 5.31 -1.67 -2.27
N THR A 256 5.01 -1.94 -1.01
CA THR A 256 5.93 -2.60 -0.07
C THR A 256 6.34 -3.98 -0.59
N SER A 257 5.37 -4.80 -1.01
CA SER A 257 5.64 -6.11 -1.61
C SER A 257 6.53 -6.02 -2.86
N TYR A 258 6.36 -4.97 -3.67
CA TYR A 258 7.21 -4.69 -4.82
C TYR A 258 8.64 -4.34 -4.40
N PHE A 259 8.85 -3.43 -3.45
CA PHE A 259 10.19 -3.05 -2.99
C PHE A 259 10.94 -4.21 -2.35
N ARG A 260 10.23 -5.04 -1.59
CA ARG A 260 10.78 -6.27 -1.01
C ARG A 260 11.24 -7.26 -2.09
N ASP A 261 10.46 -7.43 -3.16
CA ASP A 261 10.87 -8.24 -4.30
C ASP A 261 12.13 -7.68 -4.98
N LEU A 262 12.23 -6.36 -5.14
CA LEU A 262 13.45 -5.74 -5.69
C LEU A 262 14.67 -6.03 -4.82
N LEU A 263 14.54 -5.88 -3.49
CA LEU A 263 15.61 -6.13 -2.53
C LEU A 263 16.10 -7.59 -2.63
N PHE A 264 15.19 -8.57 -2.53
CA PHE A 264 15.55 -9.99 -2.60
C PHE A 264 16.15 -10.42 -3.93
N ASN A 265 15.80 -9.73 -5.02
CA ASN A 265 16.30 -10.05 -6.36
C ASN A 265 17.45 -9.13 -6.82
N GLY A 266 17.93 -8.21 -5.98
CA GLY A 266 18.98 -7.24 -6.33
C GLY A 266 18.63 -6.36 -7.53
N LYS A 267 17.34 -6.05 -7.73
CA LYS A 267 16.86 -5.22 -8.84
C LYS A 267 16.77 -3.75 -8.44
N LYS A 268 16.90 -2.87 -9.42
CA LYS A 268 16.71 -1.43 -9.22
C LYS A 268 15.23 -1.08 -9.23
N ASP A 269 14.90 -0.03 -8.49
CA ASP A 269 13.61 0.63 -8.58
C ASP A 269 13.44 1.32 -9.92
N GLU A 270 12.30 1.10 -10.56
CA GLU A 270 11.89 1.79 -11.79
C GLU A 270 10.57 2.55 -11.60
N THR A 271 10.04 2.58 -10.37
CA THR A 271 8.85 3.34 -10.02
C THR A 271 9.20 4.79 -9.73
N LYS A 272 8.16 5.62 -9.64
CA LYS A 272 8.28 7.00 -9.16
C LYS A 272 7.86 7.15 -7.69
N ILE A 273 7.72 6.05 -6.97
CA ILE A 273 7.24 6.06 -5.58
C ILE A 273 8.38 6.49 -4.66
N ASN A 274 8.13 7.47 -3.79
CA ASN A 274 8.96 7.74 -2.64
C ASN A 274 8.77 6.61 -1.60
N ARG A 275 9.84 5.86 -1.35
CA ARG A 275 9.83 4.70 -0.45
C ARG A 275 9.55 5.08 1.00
N LEU A 276 10.06 6.22 1.47
CA LEU A 276 9.87 6.67 2.85
C LEU A 276 8.41 7.04 3.09
N ILE A 277 7.82 7.81 2.16
CA ILE A 277 6.39 8.14 2.20
C ILE A 277 5.52 6.87 2.18
N SER A 278 5.82 5.94 1.27
CA SER A 278 5.04 4.69 1.18
C SER A 278 5.17 3.82 2.43
N PHE A 279 6.35 3.78 3.05
CA PHE A 279 6.59 3.06 4.30
C PHE A 279 5.77 3.64 5.46
N GLU A 280 5.86 4.96 5.71
CA GLU A 280 5.12 5.63 6.79
C GLU A 280 3.61 5.49 6.64
N ARG A 281 3.12 5.53 5.39
CA ARG A 281 1.71 5.30 5.06
C ARG A 281 1.29 3.86 5.27
N HIS A 282 2.11 2.90 4.82
CA HIS A 282 1.81 1.48 5.02
C HIS A 282 1.74 1.15 6.52
N LYS A 283 2.70 1.64 7.32
CA LYS A 283 2.73 1.43 8.77
C LYS A 283 1.44 1.87 9.42
N VAL A 284 1.05 3.13 9.20
CA VAL A 284 -0.12 3.67 9.89
C VAL A 284 -1.43 3.05 9.40
N LEU A 285 -1.54 2.73 8.11
CA LEU A 285 -2.73 2.08 7.55
C LEU A 285 -2.86 0.61 8.00
N ASN A 286 -1.75 -0.08 8.25
CA ASN A 286 -1.78 -1.41 8.87
C ASN A 286 -2.16 -1.33 10.35
N TRP A 287 -1.56 -0.41 11.12
CA TRP A 287 -1.91 -0.21 12.53
C TRP A 287 -3.39 0.14 12.74
N LEU A 288 -3.94 0.96 11.82
CA LEU A 288 -5.35 1.35 11.81
C LEU A 288 -6.29 0.15 11.70
N ARG A 289 -5.86 -0.92 11.03
CA ARG A 289 -6.61 -2.16 10.91
C ARG A 289 -6.37 -3.00 12.16
N SER A 290 -7.43 -3.52 12.76
CA SER A 290 -7.34 -4.31 13.99
C SER A 290 -6.83 -5.74 13.77
N TYR A 291 -5.83 -5.94 12.90
CA TYR A 291 -5.32 -7.26 12.50
C TYR A 291 -4.74 -8.06 13.67
N TYR A 292 -4.31 -7.38 14.74
CA TYR A 292 -3.45 -7.98 15.76
C TYR A 292 -4.16 -8.67 16.92
N TYR A 293 -5.48 -8.55 17.09
CA TYR A 293 -6.16 -9.15 18.24
C TYR A 293 -7.46 -9.86 17.90
N GLU A 294 -7.39 -11.20 17.93
CA GLU A 294 -8.52 -12.08 18.27
C GLU A 294 -8.79 -12.11 19.78
N THR A 295 -8.01 -11.38 20.58
CA THR A 295 -8.17 -11.31 22.03
C THR A 295 -8.95 -10.06 22.41
N ASP A 296 -9.88 -10.20 23.36
CA ASP A 296 -10.67 -9.15 24.02
C ASP A 296 -9.80 -8.12 24.78
N ILE A 297 -8.81 -7.50 24.12
CA ILE A 297 -8.06 -6.38 24.67
C ILE A 297 -8.82 -5.12 24.25
N ASP A 298 -9.62 -4.62 25.19
CA ASP A 298 -10.47 -3.44 25.01
C ASP A 298 -9.68 -2.13 24.85
N GLU A 299 -8.36 -2.13 25.03
CA GLU A 299 -7.56 -0.90 25.07
C GLU A 299 -6.37 -0.91 24.10
N VAL A 300 -6.36 0.06 23.18
CA VAL A 300 -5.24 0.33 22.27
C VAL A 300 -4.10 0.96 23.07
N THR A 301 -2.98 0.23 23.21
CA THR A 301 -1.77 0.69 23.91
C THR A 301 -0.69 1.18 22.95
N GLY A 302 0.36 1.80 23.49
CA GLY A 302 1.53 2.21 22.72
C GLY A 302 2.35 1.04 22.15
N GLU A 303 2.40 -0.12 22.80
CA GLU A 303 3.20 -1.27 22.33
C GLU A 303 2.78 -1.73 20.93
N LEU A 304 1.48 -1.69 20.66
CA LEU A 304 0.88 -2.01 19.36
C LEU A 304 1.53 -1.29 18.17
N TRP A 305 1.94 -0.04 18.38
CA TRP A 305 2.53 0.77 17.33
C TRP A 305 3.92 0.28 16.93
N ASP A 306 4.71 -0.17 17.90
CA ASP A 306 6.05 -0.69 17.66
C ASP A 306 6.02 -2.10 17.06
N GLU A 307 4.99 -2.88 17.37
CA GLU A 307 4.77 -4.23 16.83
C GLU A 307 4.08 -4.25 15.45
N THR A 308 3.63 -3.08 14.95
CA THR A 308 2.94 -3.01 13.66
C THR A 308 3.87 -3.44 12.53
N ASP A 309 3.54 -4.58 11.92
CA ASP A 309 4.28 -5.11 10.79
C ASP A 309 3.99 -4.31 9.52
N THR A 310 5.04 -3.80 8.91
CA THR A 310 4.99 -3.24 7.55
C THR A 310 5.48 -4.25 6.53
N SER A 311 5.98 -5.42 6.94
CA SER A 311 6.52 -6.47 6.07
C SER A 311 7.58 -5.94 5.08
N THR A 312 8.29 -4.86 5.45
CA THR A 312 9.34 -4.22 4.63
C THR A 312 10.67 -4.93 4.71
#